data_AF-A0A915N8J8-F1
#
_entry.id   AF-A0A915N8J8-F1
#
_cell.length_a   1.000
_cell.length_b   1.000
_cell.length_c   1.000
_cell.angle_alpha   90.00
_cell.angle_beta   90.00
_cell.angle_gamma   90.00
#
_symmetry.space_group_name_H-M   'P 1'
#
loop_
_entity.id
_entity.type
_entity.pdbx_description
1 polymer ?
#
loop_
_entity_poly.entity_id
_entity_poly.type
_entity_poly.pdbx_seq_one_letter_code
_entity_poly.pdbx_strand_id
1 'polypeptide(L)'
;MEGNLNKYPQYLTQIEGIMIHFLHVKPPKPKAYRRIIPLILVHGWPGNVYEFYKIIPMLTDPKSHSLDFDIAFEIIAPSIPGYGFSEQPHKK
;
A
#
# COMPACT_ATOMS: atom_id res chain seq x y z
N MET A 1 -13.65 13.73 -7.39
CA MET A 1 -13.26 13.25 -6.04
C MET A 1 -12.91 11.77 -6.03
N GLU A 2 -13.50 10.91 -6.88
CA GLU A 2 -13.12 9.48 -6.99
C GLU A 2 -11.75 9.22 -7.66
N GLY A 3 -11.31 10.09 -8.58
CA GLY A 3 -10.10 9.84 -9.39
C GLY A 3 -8.78 9.70 -8.63
N ASN A 4 -8.72 10.14 -7.36
CA ASN A 4 -7.49 10.04 -6.56
C ASN A 4 -7.39 8.71 -5.81
N LEU A 5 -8.52 8.02 -5.53
CA LEU A 5 -8.53 6.74 -4.82
C LEU A 5 -8.06 5.58 -5.71
N ASN A 6 -8.28 5.68 -7.03
CA ASN A 6 -7.81 4.66 -7.98
C ASN A 6 -6.39 4.92 -8.51
N LYS A 7 -5.62 5.81 -7.85
CA LYS A 7 -4.25 6.14 -8.26
C LYS A 7 -3.31 4.94 -8.18
N TYR A 8 -3.53 4.04 -7.21
CA TYR A 8 -2.69 2.87 -7.00
C TYR A 8 -3.46 1.59 -7.28
N PRO A 9 -2.79 0.52 -7.76
CA PRO A 9 -3.40 -0.80 -7.90
C PRO A 9 -3.95 -1.29 -6.55
N GLN A 10 -5.21 -1.71 -6.57
CA GLN A 10 -5.95 -2.19 -5.39
C GLN A 10 -6.42 -3.62 -5.66
N TYR A 11 -6.41 -4.45 -4.62
CA TYR A 11 -6.70 -5.87 -4.71
C TYR A 11 -7.62 -6.30 -3.58
N LEU A 12 -8.36 -7.37 -3.84
CA LEU A 12 -9.15 -8.09 -2.86
C LEU A 12 -8.69 -9.54 -2.85
N THR A 13 -8.53 -10.11 -1.66
CA THR A 13 -8.22 -11.54 -1.51
C THR A 13 -8.86 -12.08 -0.25
N GLN A 14 -9.05 -13.40 -0.17
CA GLN A 14 -9.62 -14.04 1.01
C GLN A 14 -8.50 -14.57 1.91
N ILE A 15 -8.50 -14.14 3.17
CA ILE A 15 -7.56 -14.59 4.21
C ILE A 15 -8.40 -15.04 5.40
N GLU A 16 -8.24 -16.30 5.81
CA GLU A 16 -8.99 -16.91 6.92
C GLU A 16 -10.52 -16.71 6.82
N GLY A 17 -11.05 -16.75 5.59
CA GLY A 17 -12.48 -16.58 5.33
C GLY A 17 -12.95 -15.12 5.26
N ILE A 18 -12.08 -14.14 5.49
CA ILE A 18 -12.39 -12.70 5.45
C ILE A 18 -11.86 -12.11 4.15
N MET A 19 -12.68 -11.34 3.43
CA MET A 19 -12.24 -10.56 2.27
C MET A 19 -11.41 -9.35 2.70
N ILE A 20 -10.13 -9.35 2.37
CA ILE A 20 -9.17 -8.30 2.70
C ILE A 20 -8.85 -7.45 1.47
N HIS A 21 -9.01 -6.15 1.61
CA HIS A 21 -8.58 -5.13 0.66
C HIS A 21 -7.15 -4.67 0.94
N PHE A 22 -6.35 -4.49 -0.10
CA PHE A 22 -5.02 -3.88 0.03
C PHE A 22 -4.55 -3.16 -1.23
N LEU A 23 -3.73 -2.14 -1.05
CA LEU A 23 -2.92 -1.54 -2.12
C LEU A 23 -1.66 -2.38 -2.31
N HIS A 24 -1.22 -2.54 -3.55
CA HIS A 24 0.09 -3.11 -3.85
C HIS A 24 0.79 -2.28 -4.92
N VAL A 25 1.83 -1.55 -4.50
CA VAL A 25 2.53 -0.57 -5.34
C VAL A 25 3.99 -0.95 -5.46
N LYS A 26 4.42 -1.21 -6.69
CA LYS A 26 5.79 -1.59 -7.01
C LYS A 26 6.61 -0.37 -7.45
N PRO A 27 7.95 -0.40 -7.27
CA PRO A 27 8.82 0.58 -7.89
C PRO A 27 8.60 0.66 -9.41
N PRO A 28 8.39 1.85 -10.00
CA PRO A 28 8.16 1.99 -11.45
C PRO A 28 9.44 1.73 -12.26
N LYS A 29 10.61 1.91 -11.65
CA LYS A 29 11.94 1.74 -12.26
C LYS A 29 12.78 0.75 -11.46
N PRO A 30 12.43 -0.54 -11.38
CA PRO A 30 13.08 -1.49 -10.49
C PRO A 30 14.58 -1.65 -10.75
N LYS A 31 15.02 -1.52 -12.01
CA LYS A 31 16.44 -1.58 -12.41
C LYS A 31 17.26 -0.36 -11.96
N ALA A 32 16.61 0.72 -11.51
CA ALA A 32 17.30 1.90 -10.99
C ALA A 32 17.77 1.74 -9.54
N TYR A 33 17.43 0.62 -8.88
CA TYR A 33 17.70 0.39 -7.47
C TYR A 33 18.49 -0.91 -7.30
N ARG A 34 19.50 -0.90 -6.41
CA ARG A 34 20.27 -2.10 -6.08
C ARG A 34 19.44 -3.14 -5.34
N ARG A 35 18.47 -2.71 -4.54
CA ARG A 35 17.57 -3.59 -3.79
C ARG A 35 16.14 -3.06 -3.78
N ILE A 36 15.19 -3.99 -3.86
CA ILE A 36 13.78 -3.73 -3.63
C ILE A 36 13.36 -4.51 -2.39
N ILE A 37 12.71 -3.85 -1.44
CA ILE A 37 12.30 -4.45 -0.17
C ILE A 37 10.78 -4.36 -0.04
N PRO A 38 10.07 -5.49 0.17
CA PRO A 38 8.65 -5.44 0.51
C PRO A 38 8.44 -4.78 1.88
N LEU A 39 7.50 -3.84 1.96
CA LEU A 39 7.14 -3.14 3.19
C LEU A 39 5.62 -3.08 3.34
N ILE A 40 5.12 -3.56 4.48
CA ILE A 40 3.70 -3.47 4.84
C ILE A 40 3.47 -2.20 5.64
N LEU A 41 2.53 -1.36 5.19
CA LEU A 41 2.08 -0.16 5.90
C LEU A 41 0.67 -0.40 6.45
N VAL A 42 0.54 -0.43 7.77
CA VAL A 42 -0.73 -0.69 8.47
C VAL A 42 -1.23 0.59 9.12
N HIS A 43 -2.47 0.98 8.82
CA HIS A 43 -3.10 2.15 9.43
C HIS A 43 -3.79 1.77 10.76
N GLY A 44 -4.05 2.76 11.61
CA GLY A 44 -4.80 2.60 12.86
C GLY A 44 -6.25 3.06 12.76
N TRP A 45 -6.92 3.17 13.91
CA TRP A 45 -8.18 3.92 14.06
C TRP A 45 -7.87 5.34 14.58
N PRO A 46 -8.54 6.40 14.08
CA PRO A 46 -9.64 6.43 13.10
C PRO A 46 -9.17 6.58 11.64
N GLY A 47 -8.13 5.85 11.23
CA GLY A 47 -7.44 6.00 9.95
C GLY A 47 -7.90 5.07 8.82
N ASN A 48 -7.25 5.20 7.65
CA ASN A 48 -7.40 4.33 6.49
C ASN A 48 -6.16 4.38 5.55
N VAL A 49 -6.09 3.48 4.56
CA VAL A 49 -4.95 3.37 3.63
C VAL A 49 -4.61 4.65 2.85
N TYR A 50 -5.52 5.61 2.77
CA TYR A 50 -5.29 6.90 2.09
C TYR A 50 -4.21 7.74 2.78
N GLU A 51 -3.96 7.53 4.07
CA GLU A 51 -2.90 8.18 4.83
C GLU A 51 -1.51 8.00 4.18
N PHE A 52 -1.32 6.88 3.48
CA PHE A 52 -0.04 6.55 2.84
C PHE A 52 0.14 7.16 1.44
N TYR A 53 -0.89 7.76 0.83
CA TYR A 53 -0.85 8.11 -0.60
C TYR A 53 0.24 9.12 -0.96
N LYS A 54 0.58 10.00 -0.02
CA LYS A 54 1.63 11.01 -0.19
C LYS A 54 3.03 10.43 -0.04
N ILE A 55 3.20 9.41 0.80
CA ILE A 55 4.53 8.82 1.09
C ILE A 55 4.88 7.69 0.12
N ILE A 56 3.89 6.97 -0.42
CA ILE A 56 4.09 5.87 -1.37
C ILE A 56 5.06 6.24 -2.52
N PRO A 57 4.91 7.38 -3.23
CA PRO A 57 5.83 7.72 -4.32
C PRO A 57 7.28 7.89 -3.88
N MET A 58 7.50 8.44 -2.67
CA MET A 58 8.85 8.64 -2.13
C MET A 58 9.50 7.31 -1.73
N LEU A 59 8.70 6.32 -1.33
CA LEU A 59 9.18 4.99 -0.96
C LEU A 59 9.40 4.08 -2.17
N THR A 60 8.53 4.17 -3.18
CA THR A 60 8.61 3.32 -4.38
C THR A 60 9.52 3.89 -5.45
N ASP A 61 9.73 5.21 -5.50
CA ASP A 61 10.61 5.87 -6.48
C ASP A 61 11.44 7.02 -5.86
N PRO A 62 12.26 6.76 -4.82
CA PRO A 62 13.00 7.80 -4.10
C PRO A 62 13.87 8.68 -5.01
N LYS A 63 14.51 8.12 -6.05
CA LYS A 63 15.38 8.88 -6.97
C LYS A 63 14.61 9.92 -7.78
N SER A 64 13.37 9.64 -8.18
CA SER A 64 12.50 10.62 -8.85
C SER A 64 11.94 11.69 -7.89
N HIS A 65 12.15 11.50 -6.58
CA HIS A 65 11.75 12.41 -5.51
C HIS A 65 12.96 13.09 -4.82
N SER A 66 14.10 13.17 -5.52
CA SER A 66 15.33 13.83 -5.04
C SER A 66 15.92 13.21 -3.76
N LEU A 67 15.60 11.95 -3.48
CA LEU A 67 16.20 11.18 -2.39
C LEU A 67 17.29 10.27 -2.95
N ASP A 68 18.51 10.42 -2.43
CA ASP A 68 19.65 9.61 -2.83
C ASP A 68 19.69 8.28 -2.06
N PHE A 69 18.70 7.42 -2.34
CA PHE A 69 18.64 6.06 -1.84
C PHE A 69 18.74 5.07 -2.99
N ASP A 70 19.60 4.05 -2.80
CA ASP A 70 19.75 2.95 -3.75
C ASP A 70 18.83 1.76 -3.44
N ILE A 71 17.89 1.97 -2.53
CA ILE A 71 16.86 1.02 -2.12
C ILE A 71 15.50 1.66 -2.42
N ALA A 72 14.62 0.89 -3.05
CA ALA A 72 13.20 1.23 -3.17
C ALA A 72 12.35 0.19 -2.43
N PHE A 73 11.12 0.57 -2.10
CA PHE A 73 10.17 -0.31 -1.45
C PHE A 73 9.07 -0.74 -2.40
N GLU A 74 8.68 -2.01 -2.30
CA GLU A 74 7.40 -2.50 -2.80
C GLU A 74 6.40 -2.40 -1.64
N ILE A 75 5.37 -1.58 -1.80
CA ILE A 75 4.43 -1.25 -0.72
C ILE A 75 3.21 -2.16 -0.79
N ILE A 76 2.86 -2.76 0.35
CA ILE A 76 1.58 -3.42 0.58
C ILE A 76 0.87 -2.64 1.69
N ALA A 77 -0.31 -2.09 1.41
CA ALA A 77 -1.07 -1.32 2.41
C ALA A 77 -2.49 -1.89 2.54
N PRO A 78 -2.74 -2.82 3.49
CA PRO A 78 -4.06 -3.37 3.70
C PRO A 78 -4.99 -2.39 4.40
N SER A 79 -6.27 -2.44 4.06
CA SER A 79 -7.30 -1.99 4.97
C SER A 79 -7.45 -3.05 6.06
N ILE A 80 -7.28 -2.67 7.33
CA ILE A 80 -7.41 -3.62 8.45
C ILE A 80 -8.83 -4.23 8.45
N PRO A 81 -9.02 -5.49 8.92
CA PRO A 81 -10.33 -6.14 8.91
C PRO A 81 -11.43 -5.27 9.54
N GLY A 82 -12.56 -5.11 8.83
CA GLY A 82 -13.68 -4.24 9.23
C GLY A 82 -13.52 -2.76 8.92
N TYR A 83 -12.51 -2.36 8.15
CA TYR A 83 -12.28 -0.98 7.73
C TYR A 83 -12.22 -0.85 6.22
N GLY A 84 -12.64 0.32 5.71
CA GLY A 84 -12.56 0.64 4.28
C GLY A 84 -13.33 -0.38 3.44
N PHE A 85 -12.59 -1.07 2.57
CA PHE A 85 -13.13 -2.10 1.68
C PHE A 85 -12.85 -3.54 2.16
N SER A 86 -12.25 -3.72 3.36
CA SER A 86 -12.10 -5.03 3.98
C SER A 86 -13.36 -5.42 4.73
N GLU A 87 -13.77 -6.68 4.56
CA GLU A 87 -14.91 -7.27 5.24
C GLU A 87 -14.73 -7.22 6.77
N GLN A 88 -15.85 -7.07 7.49
CA GLN A 88 -15.87 -7.13 8.94
C GLN A 88 -15.55 -8.55 9.42
N PRO A 89 -14.73 -8.72 10.47
CA PRO A 89 -14.51 -10.05 11.04
C PRO A 89 -15.83 -10.70 11.42
N HIS A 90 -16.00 -11.95 10.99
CA HIS A 90 -17.11 -12.79 11.43
C HIS A 90 -17.00 -12.98 12.95
N LYS A 91 -18.07 -12.67 13.70
CA LYS A 91 -18.11 -13.02 15.12
C LYS A 91 -17.92 -14.52 15.26
N LYS A 92 -17.01 -14.94 16.15
CA LYS A 92 -17.09 -16.28 16.74
C LYS A 92 -18.30 -16.36 17.67
#